data_AF-A0AAP5V0M1-F1
#
_entry.id   AF-A0AAP5V0M1-F1
#
_cell.length_a   1.000
_cell.length_b   1.000
_cell.length_c   1.000
_cell.angle_alpha   90.00
_cell.angle_beta   90.00
_cell.angle_gamma   90.00
#
_symmetry.space_group_name_H-M   'P 1'
#
loop_
_entity.id
_entity.type
_entity.pdbx_description
1 polymer ?
#
loop_
_entity_poly.entity_id
_entity_poly.type
_entity_poly.pdbx_seq_one_letter_code
_entity_poly.pdbx_strand_id
1 'polypeptide(L)'
;MNSRTTRISFALTLLAVAAIVAWSRYPEFRDVVTFWDTRAQNSSSPIFSAASRGGIGDSSKQVTASFENVARGAEVILHIRSNWHVNANPASLDYLIPTTISVEQGGEVRPVTAQYPAGVNSGIHVDGQELKVYEDGTRIPLSNVPNAADARLTVRAQACRTDGVCLPPADIPVPRNMR
;
A
#
# COMPACT_ATOMS: atom_id res chain seq x y z
N MET A 1 63.78 35.97 -23.26
CA MET A 1 63.75 36.47 -21.87
C MET A 1 62.37 37.04 -21.56
N ASN A 2 61.88 36.70 -20.37
CA ASN A 2 60.58 36.96 -19.73
C ASN A 2 59.86 38.28 -20.04
N SER A 3 58.52 38.21 -20.19
CA SER A 3 57.56 38.89 -19.31
C SER A 3 56.12 38.70 -19.83
N ARG A 4 55.50 37.55 -19.54
CA ARG A 4 54.06 37.31 -19.77
C ARG A 4 53.20 37.54 -18.51
N THR A 5 53.82 37.93 -17.39
CA THR A 5 53.18 37.84 -16.07
C THR A 5 52.51 39.14 -15.60
N THR A 6 52.75 40.29 -16.25
CA THR A 6 52.28 41.60 -15.73
C THR A 6 50.95 42.09 -16.31
N ARG A 7 50.49 41.57 -17.47
CA ARG A 7 49.24 42.04 -18.11
C ARG A 7 47.96 41.42 -17.57
N ILE A 8 48.05 40.38 -16.75
CA ILE A 8 46.87 39.68 -16.20
C ILE A 8 46.32 40.41 -14.95
N SER A 9 47.15 41.13 -14.19
CA SER A 9 46.72 41.72 -12.91
C SER A 9 45.85 42.98 -13.01
N PHE A 10 45.84 43.72 -14.13
CA PHE A 10 45.03 44.95 -14.25
C PHE A 10 43.63 44.73 -14.85
N ALA A 11 43.42 43.63 -15.58
CA ALA A 11 42.10 43.33 -16.14
C ALA A 11 41.14 42.71 -15.10
N LEU A 12 41.67 41.97 -14.12
CA LEU A 12 40.85 41.35 -13.07
C LEU A 12 40.34 42.35 -12.01
N THR A 13 41.06 43.44 -11.76
CA THR A 13 40.66 44.43 -10.76
C THR A 13 39.52 45.33 -11.23
N LEU A 14 39.46 45.68 -12.53
CA LEU A 14 38.37 46.47 -13.10
C LEU A 14 37.02 45.72 -13.14
N LEU A 15 37.03 44.40 -13.35
CA LEU A 15 35.82 43.57 -13.34
C LEU A 15 35.24 43.40 -11.92
N ALA A 16 36.10 43.30 -10.90
CA ALA A 16 35.65 43.15 -9.51
C ALA A 16 34.96 44.42 -8.97
N VAL A 17 35.44 45.62 -9.33
CA VAL A 17 34.85 46.89 -8.87
C VAL A 17 33.48 47.14 -9.51
N ALA A 18 33.30 46.81 -10.80
CA ALA A 18 32.00 46.95 -11.48
C ALA A 18 30.91 46.03 -10.88
N ALA A 19 31.28 44.82 -10.45
CA ALA A 19 30.36 43.88 -9.81
C ALA A 19 29.91 44.34 -8.41
N ILE A 20 30.82 44.93 -7.62
CA ILE A 20 30.51 45.44 -6.28
C ILE A 20 29.59 46.68 -6.34
N VAL A 21 29.82 47.58 -7.31
CA VAL A 21 28.96 48.77 -7.48
C VAL A 21 27.56 48.38 -7.96
N ALA A 22 27.43 47.40 -8.85
CA ALA A 22 26.13 46.88 -9.28
C ALA A 22 25.35 46.22 -8.12
N TRP A 23 26.03 45.47 -7.24
CA TRP A 23 25.43 44.85 -6.05
C TRP A 23 24.87 45.84 -5.03
N SER A 24 25.43 47.05 -4.93
CA SER A 24 24.98 48.05 -3.96
C SER A 24 23.83 48.93 -4.45
N ARG A 25 23.52 48.92 -5.75
CA ARG A 25 22.61 49.91 -6.37
C ARG A 25 21.34 49.34 -6.99
N TYR A 26 21.23 48.01 -7.14
CA TYR A 26 20.07 47.33 -7.76
C TYR A 26 19.49 46.27 -6.80
N PRO A 27 18.48 46.61 -5.98
CA PRO A 27 17.88 45.68 -5.03
C PRO A 27 17.08 44.55 -5.69
N GLU A 28 16.74 44.64 -6.99
CA GLU A 28 15.96 43.63 -7.71
C GLU A 28 16.68 42.27 -7.96
N PHE A 29 17.99 42.18 -7.71
CA PHE A 29 18.75 40.94 -7.90
C PHE A 29 18.98 40.12 -6.63
N ARG A 30 18.43 40.54 -5.47
CA ARG A 30 18.67 39.89 -4.18
C ARG A 30 17.95 38.54 -3.98
N ASP A 31 16.94 38.24 -4.79
CA ASP A 31 16.03 37.12 -4.51
C ASP A 31 16.25 35.85 -5.34
N VAL A 32 17.33 35.79 -6.14
CA VAL A 32 17.55 34.63 -7.06
C VAL A 32 18.42 33.52 -6.44
N VAL A 33 19.16 33.80 -5.36
CA VAL A 33 20.15 32.84 -4.81
C VAL A 33 19.58 31.97 -3.67
N THR A 34 18.47 32.34 -3.03
CA THR A 34 17.85 31.52 -1.97
C THR A 34 16.92 30.43 -2.50
N PHE A 35 16.62 30.40 -3.81
CA PHE A 35 15.68 29.44 -4.41
C PHE A 35 16.25 28.03 -4.62
N TRP A 36 17.58 27.86 -4.59
CA TRP A 36 18.23 26.57 -4.87
C TRP A 36 18.64 25.77 -3.63
N ASP A 37 18.81 26.40 -2.46
CA ASP A 37 19.22 25.69 -1.24
C ASP A 37 18.08 25.02 -0.47
N THR A 38 16.81 25.41 -0.69
CA THR A 38 15.67 24.77 0.00
C THR A 38 15.14 23.52 -0.73
N ARG A 39 15.59 23.23 -1.95
CA ARG A 39 15.08 22.09 -2.75
C ARG A 39 15.84 20.78 -2.55
N ALA A 40 16.99 20.78 -1.90
CA ALA A 40 17.82 19.59 -1.71
C ALA A 40 17.56 18.84 -0.38
N GLN A 41 16.84 19.42 0.58
CA GLN A 41 16.56 18.78 1.88
C GLN A 41 15.12 18.29 2.07
N ASN A 42 14.26 18.37 1.05
CA ASN A 42 12.89 17.86 1.13
C ASN A 42 12.56 16.80 0.07
N SER A 43 13.56 15.96 -0.25
CA SER A 43 13.37 14.72 -1.01
C SER A 43 12.86 13.59 -0.11
N SER A 44 11.80 13.87 0.67
CA SER A 44 10.88 12.83 1.10
C SER A 44 9.70 12.93 0.14
N SER A 45 9.69 12.07 -0.87
CA SER A 45 8.72 12.02 -1.97
C SER A 45 7.27 12.34 -1.51
N PRO A 46 6.69 13.49 -1.86
CA PRO A 46 5.28 13.76 -1.62
C PRO A 46 4.48 13.37 -2.87
N ILE A 47 4.65 12.14 -3.36
CA ILE A 47 3.73 11.60 -4.39
C ILE A 47 2.45 11.06 -3.73
N PHE A 48 2.43 10.89 -2.40
CA PHE A 48 1.30 10.32 -1.66
C PHE A 48 0.73 11.25 -0.58
N SER A 49 0.54 12.55 -0.83
CA SER A 49 -0.10 13.42 0.20
C SER A 49 -1.24 14.32 -0.27
N ALA A 50 -1.73 14.17 -1.50
CA ALA A 50 -2.89 14.94 -1.99
C ALA A 50 -3.97 14.12 -2.73
N ALA A 51 -3.89 12.78 -2.72
CA ALA A 51 -4.97 11.89 -3.17
C ALA A 51 -5.92 11.48 -2.02
N SER A 52 -5.78 12.07 -0.84
CA SER A 52 -6.44 11.66 0.40
C SER A 52 -7.85 12.26 0.61
N ARG A 53 -8.59 12.56 -0.47
CA ARG A 53 -10.05 12.77 -0.41
C ARG A 53 -10.84 11.95 -1.45
N GLY A 54 -10.22 10.89 -1.97
CA GLY A 54 -10.83 9.96 -2.91
C GLY A 54 -9.80 8.98 -3.45
N GLY A 55 -9.02 8.34 -2.57
CA GLY A 55 -8.03 7.36 -2.97
C GLY A 55 -8.71 6.15 -3.63
N ILE A 56 -8.06 5.56 -4.62
CA ILE A 56 -8.37 4.20 -5.09
C ILE A 56 -8.26 3.31 -3.85
N GLY A 57 -9.40 3.00 -3.20
CA GLY A 57 -9.41 2.25 -1.96
C GLY A 57 -8.77 0.87 -2.14
N ASP A 58 -8.38 0.23 -1.04
CA ASP A 58 -7.94 -1.17 -1.07
C ASP A 58 -9.13 -2.14 -1.04
N SER A 59 -8.82 -3.42 -1.01
CA SER A 59 -9.80 -4.51 -0.98
C SER A 59 -10.76 -4.46 0.22
N SER A 60 -10.41 -3.79 1.33
CA SER A 60 -11.29 -3.62 2.50
C SER A 60 -12.53 -2.77 2.21
N LYS A 61 -12.54 -2.02 1.09
CA LYS A 61 -13.73 -1.28 0.64
C LYS A 61 -14.78 -2.18 -0.02
N GLN A 62 -14.42 -3.40 -0.39
CA GLN A 62 -15.31 -4.34 -1.09
C GLN A 62 -15.52 -5.64 -0.30
N VAL A 63 -14.65 -5.92 0.67
CA VAL A 63 -14.67 -7.14 1.47
C VAL A 63 -14.67 -6.79 2.95
N THR A 64 -15.60 -7.39 3.69
CA THR A 64 -15.57 -7.45 5.16
C THR A 64 -15.70 -8.92 5.58
N ALA A 65 -15.53 -9.20 6.88
CA ALA A 65 -15.64 -10.55 7.39
C ALA A 65 -16.28 -10.56 8.78
N SER A 66 -17.05 -11.61 9.08
CA SER A 66 -17.59 -11.85 10.41
C SER A 66 -17.09 -13.17 10.98
N PHE A 67 -17.17 -13.28 12.30
CA PHE A 67 -16.80 -14.47 13.05
C PHE A 67 -18.04 -15.07 13.71
N GLU A 68 -18.24 -16.37 13.56
CA GLU A 68 -19.32 -17.10 14.23
C GLU A 68 -18.77 -18.29 15.01
N ASN A 69 -19.28 -18.50 16.22
CA ASN A 69 -19.07 -19.75 16.94
C ASN A 69 -20.09 -20.78 16.45
N VAL A 70 -19.61 -21.96 16.07
CA VAL A 70 -20.45 -23.07 15.61
C VAL A 70 -20.30 -24.26 16.57
N ALA A 71 -21.20 -25.24 16.48
CA ALA A 71 -21.26 -26.36 17.44
C ALA A 71 -19.91 -27.11 17.61
N ARG A 72 -19.05 -27.10 16.59
CA ARG A 72 -17.75 -27.78 16.59
C ARG A 72 -16.57 -26.86 16.23
N GLY A 73 -16.61 -25.60 16.66
CA GLY A 73 -15.49 -24.67 16.47
C GLY A 73 -15.95 -23.26 16.16
N ALA A 74 -15.28 -22.63 15.21
CA ALA A 74 -15.63 -21.30 14.72
C ALA A 74 -15.56 -21.25 13.20
N GLU A 75 -16.18 -20.23 12.61
CA GLU A 75 -16.09 -19.97 11.18
C GLU A 75 -15.89 -18.49 10.93
N VAL A 76 -15.12 -18.18 9.88
CA VAL A 76 -15.07 -16.84 9.28
C VAL A 76 -15.98 -16.83 8.06
N ILE A 77 -16.85 -15.83 7.99
CA ILE A 77 -17.74 -15.62 6.85
C ILE A 77 -17.25 -14.39 6.09
N LEU A 78 -16.98 -14.55 4.80
CA LEU A 78 -16.63 -13.45 3.93
C LEU A 78 -17.90 -12.74 3.46
N HIS A 79 -17.91 -11.42 3.58
CA HIS A 79 -18.96 -10.56 3.05
C HIS A 79 -18.36 -9.73 1.92
N ILE A 80 -18.74 -10.07 0.68
CA ILE A 80 -18.12 -9.55 -0.54
C ILE A 80 -19.18 -8.78 -1.31
N ARG A 81 -18.91 -7.52 -1.61
CA ARG A 81 -19.83 -6.69 -2.37
C ARG A 81 -20.12 -7.32 -3.74
N SER A 82 -21.36 -7.24 -4.19
CA SER A 82 -21.78 -7.67 -5.53
C SER A 82 -20.84 -7.18 -6.65
N ASN A 83 -20.58 -8.07 -7.62
CA ASN A 83 -19.64 -7.92 -8.74
C ASN A 83 -18.15 -7.92 -8.36
N TRP A 84 -17.83 -8.29 -7.12
CA TRP A 84 -16.47 -8.55 -6.67
C TRP A 84 -16.32 -10.01 -6.22
N HIS A 85 -15.09 -10.50 -6.26
CA HIS A 85 -14.68 -11.79 -5.72
C HIS A 85 -13.28 -11.66 -5.10
N VAL A 86 -12.85 -12.68 -4.36
CA VAL A 86 -11.45 -12.83 -3.92
C VAL A 86 -10.92 -14.19 -4.36
N ASN A 87 -9.61 -14.32 -4.55
CA ASN A 87 -9.04 -15.61 -4.96
C ASN A 87 -9.22 -16.67 -3.85
N ALA A 88 -9.52 -17.91 -4.25
CA ALA A 88 -9.58 -19.03 -3.33
C ALA A 88 -8.20 -19.34 -2.71
N ASN A 89 -8.17 -20.28 -1.76
CA ASN A 89 -6.93 -20.82 -1.20
C ASN A 89 -6.92 -22.36 -1.30
N PRO A 90 -5.99 -22.97 -2.06
CA PRO A 90 -4.94 -22.30 -2.84
C PRO A 90 -5.52 -21.43 -3.97
N ALA A 91 -4.79 -20.37 -4.32
CA ALA A 91 -5.13 -19.59 -5.50
C ALA A 91 -4.90 -20.42 -6.77
N SER A 92 -5.64 -20.12 -7.84
CA SER A 92 -5.54 -20.89 -9.09
C SER A 92 -4.19 -20.76 -9.77
N LEU A 93 -3.56 -19.60 -9.68
CA LEU A 93 -2.24 -19.30 -10.21
C LEU A 93 -1.35 -18.80 -9.07
N ASP A 94 -0.05 -19.08 -9.15
CA ASP A 94 0.92 -18.84 -8.08
C ASP A 94 1.16 -17.36 -7.77
N TYR A 95 1.02 -16.50 -8.76
CA TYR A 95 1.14 -15.04 -8.63
C TYR A 95 -0.14 -14.36 -8.15
N LEU A 96 -1.26 -15.09 -8.07
CA LEU A 96 -2.50 -14.56 -7.50
C LEU A 96 -2.45 -14.61 -5.98
N ILE A 97 -2.97 -13.56 -5.34
CA ILE A 97 -2.92 -13.43 -3.89
C ILE A 97 -4.05 -14.27 -3.28
N PRO A 98 -3.74 -15.39 -2.57
CA PRO A 98 -4.76 -16.24 -2.00
C PRO A 98 -5.42 -15.56 -0.79
N THR A 99 -6.68 -15.91 -0.54
CA THR A 99 -7.34 -15.53 0.71
C THR A 99 -6.73 -16.31 1.88
N THR A 100 -6.20 -15.63 2.88
CA THR A 100 -5.63 -16.29 4.07
C THR A 100 -6.19 -15.70 5.36
N ILE A 101 -6.20 -16.51 6.42
CA ILE A 101 -6.62 -16.12 7.76
C ILE A 101 -5.41 -16.21 8.68
N SER A 102 -5.17 -15.16 9.45
CA SER A 102 -4.15 -15.10 10.50
C SER A 102 -4.75 -14.68 11.83
N VAL A 103 -4.05 -15.05 12.92
CA VAL A 103 -4.35 -14.58 14.27
C VAL A 103 -3.10 -14.00 14.87
N GLU A 104 -3.19 -12.81 15.43
CA GLU A 104 -2.13 -12.20 16.21
C GLU A 104 -2.55 -12.07 17.67
N GLN A 105 -1.65 -12.37 18.60
CA GLN A 105 -1.89 -12.21 20.03
C GLN A 105 -0.60 -11.81 20.74
N GLY A 106 -0.63 -10.74 21.52
CA GLY A 106 0.57 -10.21 22.18
C GLY A 106 1.67 -9.76 21.20
N GLY A 107 1.31 -9.41 19.96
CA GLY A 107 2.25 -9.02 18.90
C GLY A 107 2.87 -10.18 18.12
N GLU A 108 2.48 -11.43 18.40
CA GLU A 108 2.97 -12.62 17.70
C GLU A 108 1.86 -13.30 16.90
N VAL A 109 2.19 -13.82 15.73
CA VAL A 109 1.29 -14.66 14.95
C VAL A 109 1.09 -15.99 15.69
N ARG A 110 -0.17 -16.31 16.01
CA ARG A 110 -0.57 -17.57 16.64
C ARG A 110 -1.01 -18.57 15.57
N PRO A 111 -0.71 -19.88 15.78
CA PRO A 111 -1.18 -20.91 14.88
C PRO A 111 -2.71 -20.98 14.93
N VAL A 112 -3.33 -21.02 13.75
CA VAL A 112 -4.75 -21.31 13.54
C VAL A 112 -4.86 -22.28 12.37
N THR A 113 -5.83 -23.18 12.43
CA THR A 113 -6.11 -24.09 11.34
C THR A 113 -7.35 -23.62 10.61
N ALA A 114 -7.18 -23.06 9.42
CA ALA A 114 -8.26 -22.69 8.52
C ALA A 114 -8.51 -23.81 7.50
N GLN A 115 -9.76 -24.23 7.37
CA GLN A 115 -10.19 -25.24 6.39
C GLN A 115 -10.80 -24.52 5.20
N TYR A 116 -9.96 -24.14 4.24
CA TYR A 116 -10.38 -23.40 3.06
C TYR A 116 -11.26 -24.29 2.16
N PRO A 117 -12.48 -23.84 1.80
CA PRO A 117 -13.28 -24.55 0.81
C PRO A 117 -12.64 -24.42 -0.58
N ALA A 118 -13.02 -25.30 -1.51
CA ALA A 118 -12.41 -25.36 -2.85
C ALA A 118 -12.59 -24.10 -3.72
N GLY A 119 -13.55 -23.24 -3.39
CA GLY A 119 -13.93 -22.09 -4.21
C GLY A 119 -14.84 -22.46 -5.39
N VAL A 120 -15.50 -21.46 -5.95
CA VAL A 120 -16.39 -21.61 -7.11
C VAL A 120 -15.65 -21.30 -8.40
N ASN A 121 -16.13 -21.86 -9.51
CA ASN A 121 -15.69 -21.49 -10.85
C ASN A 121 -16.21 -20.09 -11.19
N SER A 122 -15.29 -19.16 -11.46
CA SER A 122 -15.65 -17.77 -11.78
C SER A 122 -16.10 -17.54 -13.22
N GLY A 123 -15.81 -18.48 -14.14
CA GLY A 123 -15.89 -18.25 -15.59
C GLY A 123 -14.77 -17.35 -16.15
N ILE A 124 -13.95 -16.74 -15.29
CA ILE A 124 -12.81 -15.90 -15.68
C ILE A 124 -11.63 -16.81 -15.97
N HIS A 125 -11.02 -16.61 -17.14
CA HIS A 125 -9.84 -17.37 -17.56
C HIS A 125 -8.63 -16.44 -17.62
N VAL A 126 -7.57 -16.84 -16.92
CA VAL A 126 -6.26 -16.18 -16.96
C VAL A 126 -5.22 -17.25 -17.25
N ASP A 127 -4.31 -16.98 -18.18
CA ASP A 127 -3.29 -17.93 -18.65
C ASP A 127 -3.87 -19.31 -19.04
N GLY A 128 -5.09 -19.31 -19.59
CA GLY A 128 -5.78 -20.53 -20.01
C GLY A 128 -6.37 -21.35 -18.87
N GLN A 129 -6.26 -20.89 -17.62
CA GLN A 129 -6.85 -21.54 -16.44
C GLN A 129 -8.06 -20.76 -15.94
N GLU A 130 -9.15 -21.49 -15.66
CA GLU A 130 -10.31 -20.92 -14.98
C GLU A 130 -10.00 -20.64 -13.50
N LEU A 131 -10.30 -19.43 -13.05
CA LEU A 131 -10.04 -19.02 -11.68
C LEU A 131 -11.08 -19.58 -10.71
N LYS A 132 -10.59 -20.17 -9.62
CA LYS A 132 -11.32 -20.54 -8.42
C LYS A 132 -11.35 -19.34 -7.48
N VAL A 133 -12.55 -18.91 -7.13
CA VAL A 133 -12.76 -17.70 -6.34
C VAL A 133 -13.71 -17.96 -5.18
N TYR A 134 -13.69 -17.07 -4.20
CA TYR A 134 -14.72 -16.98 -3.17
C TYR A 134 -15.66 -15.82 -3.48
N GLU A 135 -16.94 -16.08 -3.26
CA GLU A 135 -18.04 -15.13 -3.39
C GLU A 135 -18.61 -14.80 -2.01
N ASP A 136 -19.57 -13.88 -1.99
CA ASP A 136 -20.30 -13.48 -0.78
C ASP A 136 -20.87 -14.69 -0.03
N GLY A 137 -20.74 -14.69 1.29
CA GLY A 137 -21.23 -15.77 2.15
C GLY A 137 -20.32 -17.01 2.19
N THR A 138 -19.14 -16.98 1.57
CA THR A 138 -18.16 -18.06 1.72
C THR A 138 -17.80 -18.23 3.19
N ARG A 139 -17.96 -19.47 3.70
CA ARG A 139 -17.64 -19.85 5.08
C ARG A 139 -16.33 -20.62 5.13
N ILE A 140 -15.42 -20.21 6.00
CA ILE A 140 -14.12 -20.82 6.21
C ILE A 140 -14.06 -21.32 7.66
N PRO A 141 -14.22 -22.64 7.91
CA PRO A 141 -14.10 -23.20 9.24
C PRO A 141 -12.71 -23.03 9.83
N LEU A 142 -12.68 -22.71 11.12
CA LEU A 142 -11.48 -22.52 11.92
C LEU A 142 -11.46 -23.48 13.10
N SER A 143 -10.28 -24.03 13.37
CA SER A 143 -9.95 -24.72 14.62
C SER A 143 -8.69 -24.14 15.25
N ASN A 144 -8.53 -24.38 16.57
CA ASN A 144 -7.43 -23.87 17.37
C ASN A 144 -7.36 -22.33 17.44
N VAL A 145 -8.51 -21.65 17.37
CA VAL A 145 -8.58 -20.19 17.51
C VAL A 145 -8.34 -19.81 18.98
N PRO A 146 -7.35 -18.97 19.31
CA PRO A 146 -7.15 -18.48 20.68
C PRO A 146 -8.40 -17.77 21.21
N ASN A 147 -8.88 -18.21 22.36
CA ASN A 147 -9.99 -17.59 23.09
C ASN A 147 -9.45 -16.56 24.08
N ALA A 148 -9.04 -15.39 23.58
CA ALA A 148 -8.43 -14.35 24.39
C ALA A 148 -8.75 -12.96 23.84
N ALA A 149 -9.09 -12.02 24.73
CA ALA A 149 -9.54 -10.65 24.42
C ALA A 149 -8.58 -9.88 23.51
N ASP A 150 -7.28 -10.13 23.65
CA ASP A 150 -6.21 -9.45 22.92
C ASP A 150 -5.88 -10.09 21.56
N ALA A 151 -6.44 -11.26 21.26
CA ALA A 151 -6.21 -11.91 19.98
C ALA A 151 -6.99 -11.19 18.86
N ARG A 152 -6.31 -10.90 17.76
CA ARG A 152 -6.83 -10.20 16.58
C ARG A 152 -6.86 -11.18 15.41
N LEU A 153 -8.03 -11.35 14.81
CA LEU A 153 -8.24 -12.23 13.68
C LEU A 153 -8.32 -11.38 12.41
N THR A 154 -7.60 -11.77 11.37
CA THR A 154 -7.49 -11.00 10.12
C THR A 154 -7.66 -11.91 8.90
N VAL A 155 -8.38 -11.43 7.89
CA VAL A 155 -8.43 -12.01 6.55
C VAL A 155 -7.56 -11.17 5.62
N ARG A 156 -6.49 -11.75 5.08
CA ARG A 156 -5.74 -11.17 3.96
C ARG A 156 -6.43 -11.55 2.68
N ALA A 157 -6.85 -10.58 1.87
CA ALA A 157 -7.48 -10.86 0.57
C ALA A 157 -7.22 -9.76 -0.47
N GLN A 158 -7.37 -10.13 -1.74
CA GLN A 158 -7.39 -9.21 -2.87
C GLN A 158 -8.74 -9.29 -3.57
N ALA A 159 -9.47 -8.18 -3.58
CA ALA A 159 -10.75 -8.06 -4.27
C ALA A 159 -10.52 -7.74 -5.75
N CYS A 160 -11.12 -8.52 -6.63
CA CYS A 160 -11.11 -8.32 -8.06
C CYS A 160 -12.54 -8.29 -8.61
N ARG A 161 -12.76 -7.48 -9.64
CA ARG A 161 -13.99 -7.46 -10.44
C ARG A 161 -13.89 -8.46 -11.59
N THR A 162 -15.04 -8.86 -12.11
CA THR A 162 -15.14 -9.76 -13.27
C THR A 162 -14.53 -9.19 -14.55
N ASP A 163 -14.42 -7.86 -14.67
CA ASP A 163 -13.76 -7.17 -15.79
C ASP A 163 -12.23 -7.11 -15.66
N GLY A 164 -11.66 -7.78 -14.66
CA GLY A 164 -10.20 -7.90 -14.47
C GLY A 164 -9.57 -6.80 -13.63
N VAL A 165 -10.36 -5.85 -13.10
CA VAL A 165 -9.84 -4.81 -12.19
C VAL A 165 -9.65 -5.39 -10.79
N CYS A 166 -8.40 -5.45 -10.32
CA CYS A 166 -8.06 -5.82 -8.95
C CYS A 166 -7.65 -4.61 -8.11
N LEU A 167 -8.15 -4.54 -6.88
CA LEU A 167 -7.72 -3.54 -5.91
C LEU A 167 -6.41 -3.96 -5.23
N PRO A 168 -5.70 -3.02 -4.58
CA PRO A 168 -4.64 -3.38 -3.65
C PRO A 168 -5.15 -4.39 -2.59
N PRO A 169 -4.35 -5.41 -2.23
CA PRO A 169 -4.71 -6.34 -1.16
C PRO A 169 -4.90 -5.62 0.17
N ALA A 170 -5.74 -6.18 1.03
CA ALA A 170 -6.00 -5.63 2.35
C ALA A 170 -5.97 -6.72 3.43
N ASP A 171 -5.61 -6.29 4.64
CA ASP A 171 -5.74 -7.05 5.88
C ASP A 171 -7.03 -6.62 6.55
N ILE A 172 -8.07 -7.45 6.39
CA ILE A 172 -9.45 -7.16 6.78
C ILE A 172 -9.66 -7.70 8.20
N PRO A 173 -9.94 -6.84 9.19
CA PRO A 173 -10.19 -7.30 10.54
C PRO A 173 -11.47 -8.14 10.58
N VAL A 174 -11.47 -9.21 11.37
CA VAL A 174 -12.65 -10.01 11.67
C VAL A 174 -13.07 -9.72 13.12
N PRO A 175 -14.09 -8.86 13.34
CA PRO A 175 -14.55 -8.54 14.67
C PRO A 175 -15.03 -9.79 15.41
N ARG A 176 -14.64 -9.91 16.68
CA ARG A 176 -15.10 -10.99 17.56
C ARG A 176 -15.78 -10.38 18.77
N ASN A 177 -17.03 -10.77 19.00
CA ASN A 177 -17.72 -10.45 20.23
C ASN A 177 -17.26 -11.43 21.30
N MET A 178 -16.25 -11.04 22.08
CA MET A 178 -15.85 -11.80 23.25
C MET A 178 -16.80 -11.40 24.39
N ARG A 179 -17.56 -12.37 24.88
CA ARG A 179 -18.41 -12.23 26.07
C ARG A 179 -17.65 -12.68 27.30
#